data_AF-A0A8T1X6Q6-F1
#
_entry.id   AF-A0A8T1X6Q6-F1
#
_cell.length_a   1.000
_cell.length_b   1.000
_cell.length_c   1.000
_cell.angle_alpha   90.00
_cell.angle_beta   90.00
_cell.angle_gamma   90.00
#
_symmetry.space_group_name_H-M   'P 1'
#
loop_
_entity.id
_entity.type
_entity.pdbx_description
1 polymer ?
#
loop_
_entity_poly.entity_id
_entity_poly.type
_entity_poly.pdbx_seq_one_letter_code
_entity_poly.pdbx_strand_id
1 'polypeptide(L)'
;MGTEDRSKDNIPRQSEEVSTSVADKEIDTAQFIQTGEVGIFMCDMRSTPANDIVTCNNRLLTPLTRQERAIIGEKQWLYLEKALKKKSVMAFVLCLELPLILTDANHVDVMREDAANLSVRLNEEEASGRWKLYDRQTIFQHWVSCRRQLEQLLTILFRWKAKRSGREVVVLSGGMRVGLDSLLQDRDTQLTIRSFTVGPLTARVEPSFEGMPLDGTACPTFIASESQRDEQFTFSHSLVTSKNYLLAHIGIARELIEQPEKIDEAATEIITATVETEFIVDDDAVDASHPVNQYRRFPSWWADFVPMGKIVFWDDTVTMRSQSDEEVIALARYLHDGREFTAALEVLFEKHHFAEAARMEELRSKHRRRQRGPEELRASLRAVFAELWKVLPDTHRRQVVYFQDKFVFDFLLGYIAPTLFEDDGDLDDDTERPPLEFAAFSTLCRDFIFNSCVLHLSLCMHQEDERRKIALQRADAKRQTSERTAQRAQQEKEQAEEAAKLEKLRLEDPEAYAKHMLAEQEQKLREKRAKVEAAREQRKAEKMRDIDEELAIAKEQRKLDKLAAEYSDKHEYQHRRELLAVRARKLQERKRHREAEEARRQAKKEKTKKANAAHQQSD
;
A
#
# COMPACT_ATOMS: atom_id res chain seq x y z
N MET A 1 -65.43 -13.60 -65.36
CA MET A 1 -64.00 -13.41 -65.65
C MET A 1 -63.34 -13.05 -64.33
N GLY A 2 -62.42 -13.78 -63.73
CA GLY A 2 -61.69 -15.00 -64.08
C GLY A 2 -60.53 -15.08 -63.07
N THR A 3 -60.39 -16.23 -62.41
CA THR A 3 -59.13 -16.90 -61.94
C THR A 3 -58.14 -16.08 -61.10
N GLU A 4 -57.93 -16.41 -59.82
CA GLU A 4 -56.87 -17.36 -59.33
C GLU A 4 -55.44 -16.91 -59.74
N ASP A 5 -54.43 -16.78 -58.87
CA ASP A 5 -53.94 -17.81 -57.97
C ASP A 5 -52.93 -17.30 -56.90
N ARG A 6 -52.70 -18.18 -55.93
CA ARG A 6 -52.01 -18.18 -54.62
C ARG A 6 -50.54 -17.71 -54.54
N SER A 7 -50.13 -17.19 -53.36
CA SER A 7 -49.24 -17.95 -52.45
C SER A 7 -48.95 -17.27 -51.09
N LYS A 8 -49.52 -17.91 -50.04
CA LYS A 8 -48.94 -18.28 -48.73
C LYS A 8 -48.55 -17.21 -47.70
N ASP A 9 -49.44 -17.10 -46.72
CA ASP A 9 -49.17 -16.92 -45.30
C ASP A 9 -48.02 -17.81 -44.78
N ASN A 10 -47.14 -17.21 -43.98
CA ASN A 10 -46.56 -17.79 -42.76
C ASN A 10 -45.75 -16.71 -42.03
N ILE A 11 -46.42 -15.92 -41.19
CA ILE A 11 -45.75 -15.19 -40.10
C ILE A 11 -46.03 -16.01 -38.83
N PRO A 12 -45.03 -16.70 -38.25
CA PRO A 12 -45.18 -17.27 -36.93
C PRO A 12 -45.20 -16.11 -35.92
N ARG A 13 -46.30 -15.98 -35.21
CA ARG A 13 -46.32 -15.37 -33.86
C ARG A 13 -45.40 -16.23 -32.99
N GLN A 14 -44.22 -15.72 -32.65
CA GLN A 14 -43.41 -16.23 -31.54
C GLN A 14 -43.25 -15.09 -30.54
N SER A 15 -43.92 -15.32 -29.39
CA SER A 15 -43.52 -14.98 -28.03
C SER A 15 -42.57 -13.79 -27.87
N GLU A 16 -43.08 -12.74 -27.23
CA GLU A 16 -42.29 -11.79 -26.47
C GLU A 16 -41.38 -12.55 -25.49
N GLU A 17 -40.17 -12.86 -25.92
CA GLU A 17 -39.06 -13.10 -25.01
C GLU A 17 -38.77 -11.77 -24.33
N VAL A 18 -39.28 -11.63 -23.11
CA VAL A 18 -38.74 -10.72 -22.11
C VAL A 18 -37.29 -11.14 -21.89
N SER A 19 -36.41 -10.62 -22.73
CA SER A 19 -34.99 -10.60 -22.48
C SER A 19 -34.78 -9.72 -21.25
N THR A 20 -34.67 -10.36 -20.09
CA THR A 20 -34.01 -9.79 -18.93
C THR A 20 -32.54 -9.59 -19.28
N SER A 21 -32.25 -8.57 -20.09
CA SER A 21 -30.93 -7.95 -20.04
C SER A 21 -30.87 -7.26 -18.69
N VAL A 22 -30.29 -7.95 -17.71
CA VAL A 22 -29.62 -7.25 -16.62
C VAL A 22 -28.58 -6.39 -17.33
N ALA A 23 -28.92 -5.11 -17.57
CA ALA A 23 -27.95 -4.13 -17.98
C ALA A 23 -26.94 -4.09 -16.83
N ASP A 24 -25.81 -4.80 -17.01
CA ASP A 24 -24.60 -4.57 -16.25
C ASP A 24 -24.38 -3.07 -16.28
N LYS A 25 -24.65 -2.40 -15.16
CA LYS A 25 -24.29 -1.00 -15.01
C LYS A 25 -22.77 -0.97 -15.15
N GLU A 26 -22.24 -0.44 -16.24
CA GLU A 26 -20.83 -0.10 -16.36
C GLU A 26 -20.46 0.73 -15.12
N ILE A 27 -19.79 0.12 -14.14
CA ILE A 27 -19.27 0.82 -12.98
C ILE A 27 -17.99 1.51 -13.47
N ASP A 28 -18.10 2.78 -13.86
CA ASP A 28 -16.93 3.61 -14.16
C ASP A 28 -16.16 3.84 -12.85
N THR A 29 -15.01 3.18 -12.69
CA THR A 29 -14.20 3.28 -11.47
C THR A 29 -13.16 4.40 -11.52
N ALA A 30 -13.10 5.15 -12.63
CA ALA A 30 -12.22 6.30 -12.75
C ALA A 30 -12.61 7.42 -11.77
N GLN A 31 -11.65 7.95 -11.02
CA GLN A 31 -11.93 8.98 -10.01
C GLN A 31 -10.93 10.12 -10.06
N PHE A 32 -11.42 11.34 -9.90
CA PHE A 32 -10.58 12.52 -9.67
C PHE A 32 -10.83 13.11 -8.28
N ILE A 33 -9.78 13.13 -7.48
CA ILE A 33 -9.76 13.66 -6.13
C ILE A 33 -8.91 14.94 -6.14
N GLN A 34 -9.41 16.01 -5.55
CA GLN A 34 -8.64 17.25 -5.41
C GLN A 34 -8.51 17.62 -3.94
N THR A 35 -7.27 17.76 -3.50
CA THR A 35 -6.93 18.13 -2.13
C THR A 35 -6.10 19.42 -2.18
N GLY A 36 -6.77 20.56 -2.01
CA GLY A 36 -6.16 21.88 -2.22
C GLY A 36 -5.72 22.08 -3.68
N GLU A 37 -4.44 22.40 -3.87
CA GLU A 37 -3.77 22.57 -5.16
C GLU A 37 -3.22 21.26 -5.74
N VAL A 38 -3.41 20.13 -5.07
CA VAL A 38 -3.02 18.80 -5.56
C VAL A 38 -4.23 18.09 -6.18
N GLY A 39 -4.09 17.62 -7.42
CA GLY A 39 -5.09 16.81 -8.11
C GLY A 39 -4.58 15.38 -8.29
N ILE A 40 -5.36 14.39 -7.88
CA ILE A 40 -5.06 12.96 -8.01
C ILE A 40 -6.10 12.36 -8.94
N PHE A 41 -5.64 11.75 -10.03
CA PHE A 41 -6.50 11.07 -10.99
C PHE A 41 -6.21 9.58 -10.95
N MET A 42 -7.21 8.80 -10.53
CA MET A 42 -7.17 7.35 -10.51
C MET A 42 -7.74 6.82 -11.82
N CYS A 43 -6.86 6.18 -12.58
CA CYS A 43 -7.22 5.56 -13.85
C CYS A 43 -7.79 4.15 -13.61
N ASP A 44 -8.58 3.72 -14.58
CA ASP A 44 -9.17 2.39 -14.71
C ASP A 44 -8.86 1.93 -16.12
N MET A 45 -7.85 1.07 -16.25
CA MET A 45 -7.38 0.53 -17.52
C MET A 45 -8.08 -0.80 -17.86
N ARG A 46 -8.98 -1.29 -17.00
CA ARG A 46 -9.60 -2.62 -17.13
C ARG A 46 -11.02 -2.56 -17.68
N SER A 47 -11.75 -1.47 -17.42
CA SER A 47 -13.14 -1.33 -17.86
C SER A 47 -13.29 -0.90 -19.33
N THR A 48 -12.21 -0.55 -20.02
CA THR A 48 -12.27 -0.07 -21.42
C THR A 48 -12.80 -1.16 -22.37
N PRO A 49 -13.97 -0.96 -23.01
CA PRO A 49 -14.53 -1.93 -23.95
C PRO A 49 -13.68 -2.04 -25.22
N ALA A 50 -13.53 -3.25 -25.77
CA ALA A 50 -12.76 -3.48 -27.00
C ALA A 50 -13.33 -2.79 -28.26
N ASN A 51 -14.60 -2.38 -28.21
CA ASN A 51 -15.30 -1.71 -29.31
C ASN A 51 -15.46 -0.19 -29.10
N ASP A 52 -14.82 0.38 -28.07
CA ASP A 52 -14.94 1.82 -27.80
C ASP A 52 -14.29 2.65 -28.92
N ILE A 53 -14.95 3.75 -29.29
CA ILE A 53 -14.46 4.67 -30.33
C ILE A 53 -13.74 5.82 -29.64
N VAL A 54 -12.41 5.71 -29.60
CA VAL A 54 -11.57 6.68 -28.92
C VAL A 54 -10.89 7.60 -29.93
N THR A 55 -11.09 8.91 -29.77
CA THR A 55 -10.49 9.97 -30.58
C THR A 55 -9.61 10.90 -29.74
N CYS A 56 -9.53 10.67 -28.42
CA CYS A 56 -8.81 11.49 -27.48
C CYS A 56 -9.26 12.95 -27.53
N ASN A 57 -10.57 13.20 -27.44
CA ASN A 57 -11.19 14.51 -27.64
C ASN A 57 -10.86 15.12 -29.02
N ASN A 58 -11.05 14.33 -30.09
CA ASN A 58 -10.77 14.71 -31.48
C ASN A 58 -9.30 15.13 -31.76
N ARG A 59 -8.35 14.72 -30.91
CA ARG A 59 -6.93 14.93 -31.16
C ARG A 59 -6.35 13.93 -32.17
N LEU A 60 -6.95 12.74 -32.24
CA LEU A 60 -6.62 11.75 -33.24
C LEU A 60 -7.42 12.02 -34.53
N LEU A 61 -6.70 12.19 -35.65
CA LEU A 61 -7.30 12.42 -36.98
C LEU A 61 -8.20 11.27 -37.44
N THR A 62 -7.84 10.05 -37.03
CA THR A 62 -8.64 8.83 -37.21
C THR A 62 -8.85 8.18 -35.85
N PRO A 63 -10.02 7.60 -35.55
CA PRO A 63 -10.20 6.83 -34.32
C PRO A 63 -9.15 5.72 -34.18
N LEU A 64 -8.90 5.29 -32.94
CA LEU A 64 -8.06 4.12 -32.70
C LEU A 64 -8.66 2.88 -33.38
N THR A 65 -7.80 2.07 -34.00
CA THR A 65 -8.25 0.83 -34.64
C THR A 65 -8.44 -0.28 -33.61
N ARG A 66 -9.21 -1.33 -33.96
CA ARG A 66 -9.37 -2.53 -33.10
C ARG A 66 -8.03 -3.23 -32.77
N GLN A 67 -7.02 -3.08 -33.62
CA GLN A 67 -5.69 -3.64 -33.42
C GLN A 67 -4.87 -2.83 -32.41
N GLU A 68 -5.14 -1.52 -32.29
CA GLU A 68 -4.44 -0.59 -31.40
C GLU A 68 -5.02 -0.56 -29.98
N ARG A 69 -6.08 -1.34 -29.69
CA ARG A 69 -6.85 -1.44 -28.43
C ARG A 69 -6.62 -0.28 -27.46
N ALA A 70 -7.62 0.60 -27.35
CA ALA A 70 -7.57 1.71 -26.39
C ALA A 70 -7.33 1.20 -24.95
N ILE A 71 -6.46 1.91 -24.24
CA ILE A 71 -6.12 1.63 -22.85
C ILE A 71 -7.16 2.24 -21.92
N ILE A 72 -7.55 3.49 -22.23
CA ILE A 72 -8.65 4.19 -21.56
C ILE A 72 -9.72 4.59 -22.56
N GLY A 73 -10.98 4.52 -22.14
CA GLY A 73 -12.12 4.90 -22.96
C GLY A 73 -12.24 6.42 -23.17
N GLU A 74 -13.05 6.82 -24.14
CA GLU A 74 -13.22 8.25 -24.50
C GLU A 74 -13.84 9.07 -23.35
N LYS A 75 -14.78 8.49 -22.62
CA LYS A 75 -15.40 9.13 -21.44
C LYS A 75 -14.35 9.48 -20.37
N GLN A 76 -13.47 8.53 -20.06
CA GLN A 76 -12.40 8.70 -19.09
C GLN A 76 -11.34 9.69 -19.59
N TRP A 77 -11.03 9.67 -20.89
CA TRP A 77 -10.14 10.66 -21.52
C TRP A 77 -10.66 12.09 -21.33
N LEU A 78 -11.95 12.33 -21.62
CA LEU A 78 -12.58 13.62 -21.42
C LEU A 78 -12.58 14.05 -19.95
N TYR A 79 -12.74 13.09 -19.03
CA TYR A 79 -12.67 13.35 -17.59
C TYR A 79 -11.26 13.76 -17.15
N LEU A 80 -10.22 13.09 -17.64
CA LEU A 80 -8.82 13.45 -17.43
C LEU A 80 -8.53 14.88 -17.94
N GLU A 81 -8.96 15.22 -19.16
CA GLU A 81 -8.79 16.58 -19.67
C GLU A 81 -9.50 17.63 -18.82
N LYS A 82 -10.71 17.31 -18.34
CA LYS A 82 -11.49 18.19 -17.47
C LYS A 82 -10.77 18.42 -16.13
N ALA A 83 -10.14 17.38 -15.58
CA ALA A 83 -9.31 17.50 -14.38
C ALA A 83 -8.10 18.42 -14.61
N LEU A 84 -7.38 18.24 -15.72
CA LEU A 84 -6.23 19.08 -16.10
C LEU A 84 -6.63 20.55 -16.39
N LYS A 85 -7.87 20.82 -16.80
CA LYS A 85 -8.38 22.19 -17.01
C LYS A 85 -8.57 22.98 -15.72
N LYS A 86 -8.56 22.34 -14.54
CA LYS A 86 -8.68 23.04 -13.25
C LYS A 86 -7.47 23.94 -12.99
N LYS A 87 -7.70 25.27 -12.93
CA LYS A 87 -6.63 26.27 -12.75
C LYS A 87 -5.99 26.24 -11.36
N SER A 88 -6.72 25.78 -10.34
CA SER A 88 -6.26 25.66 -8.95
C SER A 88 -5.20 24.58 -8.75
N VAL A 89 -5.08 23.62 -9.67
CA VAL A 89 -4.16 22.50 -9.54
C VAL A 89 -2.74 22.93 -9.96
N MET A 90 -1.78 22.68 -9.06
CA MET A 90 -0.36 22.93 -9.21
C MET A 90 0.44 21.63 -9.28
N ALA A 91 0.06 20.60 -8.53
CA ALA A 91 0.63 19.26 -8.63
C ALA A 91 -0.42 18.28 -9.14
N PHE A 92 -0.09 17.49 -10.16
CA PHE A 92 -0.98 16.49 -10.73
C PHE A 92 -0.38 15.09 -10.57
N VAL A 93 -1.11 14.21 -9.88
CA VAL A 93 -0.74 12.81 -9.67
C VAL A 93 -1.64 11.94 -10.54
N LEU A 94 -1.04 11.21 -11.48
CA LEU A 94 -1.73 10.25 -12.33
C LEU A 94 -1.45 8.84 -11.82
N CYS A 95 -2.47 8.15 -11.30
CA CYS A 95 -2.35 6.77 -10.83
C CYS A 95 -2.83 5.81 -11.92
N LEU A 96 -1.99 4.83 -12.26
CA LEU A 96 -2.19 3.82 -13.30
C LEU A 96 -1.99 2.41 -12.71
N GLU A 97 -2.63 1.41 -13.27
CA GLU A 97 -2.48 0.02 -12.81
C GLU A 97 -1.19 -0.63 -13.32
N LEU A 98 -0.74 -0.25 -14.51
CA LEU A 98 0.50 -0.71 -15.14
C LEU A 98 1.42 0.48 -15.45
N PRO A 99 2.74 0.28 -15.60
CA PRO A 99 3.65 1.37 -15.92
C PRO A 99 3.28 2.08 -17.21
N LEU A 100 3.50 3.39 -17.20
CA LEU A 100 3.29 4.22 -18.39
C LEU A 100 4.27 3.84 -19.51
N ILE A 101 5.54 3.63 -19.18
CA ILE A 101 6.61 3.19 -20.10
C ILE A 101 7.45 2.14 -19.38
N LEU A 102 7.79 1.07 -20.09
CA LEU A 102 8.59 -0.06 -19.57
C LEU A 102 9.89 -0.28 -20.34
N THR A 103 9.87 -0.04 -21.65
CA THR A 103 10.96 -0.33 -22.58
C THR A 103 10.81 0.54 -23.82
N ASP A 104 11.86 0.57 -24.65
CA ASP A 104 11.90 1.33 -25.90
C ASP A 104 10.80 0.89 -26.88
N ALA A 105 10.24 1.86 -27.60
CA ALA A 105 9.18 1.62 -28.56
C ALA A 105 9.59 0.58 -29.62
N ASN A 106 10.80 0.65 -30.18
CA ASN A 106 11.24 -0.28 -31.22
C ASN A 106 11.31 -1.72 -30.69
N HIS A 107 11.68 -1.89 -29.43
CA HIS A 107 11.69 -3.21 -28.78
C HIS A 107 10.27 -3.81 -28.70
N VAL A 108 9.25 -2.98 -28.43
CA VAL A 108 7.84 -3.41 -28.42
C VAL A 108 7.37 -3.86 -29.81
N ASP A 109 7.84 -3.22 -30.89
CA ASP A 109 7.50 -3.64 -32.26
C ASP A 109 8.06 -5.02 -32.57
N VAL A 110 9.34 -5.24 -32.28
CA VAL A 110 9.99 -6.56 -32.47
C VAL A 110 9.23 -7.64 -31.69
N MET A 111 8.85 -7.36 -30.44
CA MET A 111 8.07 -8.30 -29.63
C MET A 111 6.68 -8.60 -30.21
N ARG A 112 6.02 -7.61 -30.81
CA ARG A 112 4.70 -7.76 -31.44
C ARG A 112 4.78 -8.60 -32.72
N GLU A 113 5.79 -8.35 -33.53
CA GLU A 113 6.06 -9.14 -34.75
C GLU A 113 6.40 -10.59 -34.40
N ASP A 114 7.24 -10.82 -33.39
CA ASP A 114 7.56 -12.16 -32.89
C ASP A 114 6.33 -12.90 -32.33
N ALA A 115 5.43 -12.18 -31.66
CA ALA A 115 4.18 -12.76 -31.15
C ALA A 115 3.20 -13.14 -32.27
N ALA A 116 3.17 -12.39 -33.38
CA ALA A 116 2.34 -12.70 -34.55
C ALA A 116 2.89 -13.90 -35.35
N ASN A 117 4.20 -14.14 -35.31
CA ASN A 117 4.88 -15.15 -36.12
C ASN A 117 4.99 -16.55 -35.47
N LEU A 118 4.81 -16.66 -34.14
CA LEU A 118 4.97 -17.92 -33.38
C LEU A 118 3.65 -18.41 -32.79
N SER A 119 2.80 -19.04 -33.61
CA SER A 119 1.62 -19.79 -33.15
C SER A 119 1.94 -21.12 -32.44
N VAL A 120 3.21 -21.40 -32.17
CA VAL A 120 3.69 -22.66 -31.61
C VAL A 120 4.64 -22.38 -30.45
N ARG A 121 4.17 -22.65 -29.21
CA ARG A 121 4.89 -22.84 -27.91
C ARG A 121 4.20 -22.11 -26.73
N LEU A 122 2.90 -22.31 -26.57
CA LEU A 122 2.20 -21.91 -25.33
C LEU A 122 2.59 -22.80 -24.12
N ASN A 123 3.01 -24.05 -24.37
CA ASN A 123 3.25 -25.03 -23.31
C ASN A 123 4.66 -24.98 -22.67
N GLU A 124 5.60 -24.23 -23.24
CA GLU A 124 6.97 -24.10 -22.68
C GLU A 124 7.10 -22.88 -21.74
N GLU A 125 6.21 -21.88 -21.83
CA GLU A 125 6.31 -20.64 -21.05
C GLU A 125 5.79 -20.81 -19.61
N GLU A 126 4.70 -21.56 -19.41
CA GLU A 126 4.16 -21.91 -18.08
C GLU A 126 5.14 -22.76 -17.24
N ALA A 127 5.98 -23.57 -17.89
CA ALA A 127 6.92 -24.47 -17.22
C ALA A 127 8.13 -23.76 -16.57
N SER A 128 8.39 -22.48 -16.93
CA SER A 128 9.58 -21.76 -16.48
C SER A 128 9.44 -21.10 -15.10
N GLY A 129 8.21 -20.94 -14.58
CA GLY A 129 7.94 -20.32 -13.28
C GLY A 129 8.47 -18.89 -13.11
N ARG A 130 8.91 -18.21 -14.18
CA ARG A 130 9.31 -16.80 -14.20
C ARG A 130 8.15 -15.95 -14.70
N TRP A 131 7.74 -14.96 -13.92
CA TRP A 131 6.81 -13.91 -14.35
C TRP A 131 7.57 -13.00 -15.32
N LYS A 132 7.35 -13.18 -16.62
CA LYS A 132 7.87 -12.24 -17.60
C LYS A 132 7.17 -10.90 -17.39
N LEU A 133 7.96 -9.83 -17.35
CA LEU A 133 7.47 -8.44 -17.28
C LEU A 133 6.47 -8.12 -18.43
N TYR A 134 6.57 -8.89 -19.53
CA TYR A 134 5.57 -9.01 -20.59
C TYR A 134 5.04 -10.44 -20.67
N ASP A 135 3.76 -10.63 -20.37
CA ASP A 135 3.01 -11.75 -20.93
C ASP A 135 2.51 -11.33 -22.33
N ARG A 136 2.68 -12.21 -23.33
CA ARG A 136 2.15 -12.00 -24.68
C ARG A 136 0.64 -11.81 -24.66
N GLN A 137 -0.05 -12.37 -23.66
CA GLN A 137 -1.49 -12.23 -23.45
C GLN A 137 -1.88 -10.91 -22.79
N THR A 138 -0.96 -10.14 -22.21
CA THR A 138 -1.28 -8.87 -21.54
C THR A 138 -0.66 -7.65 -22.20
N ILE A 139 0.17 -7.82 -23.23
CA ILE A 139 0.86 -6.72 -23.93
C ILE A 139 -0.10 -5.60 -24.38
N PHE A 140 -1.29 -5.95 -24.85
CA PHE A 140 -2.32 -5.00 -25.28
C PHE A 140 -2.89 -4.13 -24.16
N GLN A 141 -2.61 -4.43 -22.89
CA GLN A 141 -3.03 -3.65 -21.72
C GLN A 141 -2.02 -2.56 -21.36
N HIS A 142 -0.82 -2.59 -21.95
CA HIS A 142 0.22 -1.61 -21.68
C HIS A 142 0.10 -0.39 -22.59
N TRP A 143 0.37 0.80 -22.05
CA TRP A 143 0.35 2.07 -22.79
C TRP A 143 1.21 2.07 -24.05
N VAL A 144 2.38 1.41 -24.01
CA VAL A 144 3.28 1.27 -25.16
C VAL A 144 2.65 0.54 -26.35
N SER A 145 1.60 -0.26 -26.11
CA SER A 145 0.88 -0.93 -27.19
C SER A 145 -0.05 -0.01 -27.97
N CYS A 146 -0.59 1.02 -27.31
CA CYS A 146 -1.46 2.03 -27.90
C CYS A 146 -0.71 3.35 -28.07
N ARG A 147 0.30 3.37 -28.95
CA ARG A 147 1.25 4.50 -29.09
C ARG A 147 0.60 5.84 -29.36
N ARG A 148 -0.44 5.85 -30.20
CA ARG A 148 -1.18 7.07 -30.55
C ARG A 148 -1.87 7.66 -29.33
N GLN A 149 -2.44 6.83 -28.45
CA GLN A 149 -3.04 7.30 -27.21
C GLN A 149 -1.98 7.74 -26.18
N LEU A 150 -0.88 7.00 -26.08
CA LEU A 150 0.26 7.37 -25.24
C LEU A 150 0.89 8.72 -25.63
N GLU A 151 1.12 8.95 -26.93
CA GLU A 151 1.63 10.23 -27.46
C GLU A 151 0.71 11.39 -27.05
N GLN A 152 -0.60 11.23 -27.18
CA GLN A 152 -1.56 12.27 -26.76
C GLN A 152 -1.52 12.50 -25.25
N LEU A 153 -1.30 11.45 -24.45
CA LEU A 153 -1.24 11.55 -23.00
C LEU A 153 0.03 12.31 -22.57
N LEU A 154 1.19 11.94 -23.11
CA LEU A 154 2.45 12.66 -22.83
C LEU A 154 2.33 14.11 -23.27
N THR A 155 1.81 14.36 -24.48
CA THR A 155 1.60 15.71 -25.01
C THR A 155 0.73 16.56 -24.08
N ILE A 156 -0.39 16.04 -23.57
CA ILE A 156 -1.27 16.82 -22.70
C ILE A 156 -0.65 17.07 -21.33
N LEU A 157 0.08 16.11 -20.77
CA LEU A 157 0.76 16.25 -19.47
C LEU A 157 1.89 17.28 -19.53
N PHE A 158 2.79 17.16 -20.52
CA PHE A 158 3.87 18.13 -20.72
C PHE A 158 3.34 19.52 -21.03
N ARG A 159 2.33 19.64 -21.91
CA ARG A 159 1.68 20.92 -22.20
C ARG A 159 1.00 21.52 -20.96
N TRP A 160 0.41 20.70 -20.11
CA TRP A 160 -0.19 21.17 -18.86
C TRP A 160 0.86 21.68 -17.87
N LYS A 161 1.99 20.98 -17.75
CA LYS A 161 3.15 21.38 -16.95
C LYS A 161 3.76 22.69 -17.47
N ALA A 162 3.96 22.81 -18.79
CA ALA A 162 4.48 24.00 -19.44
C ALA A 162 3.58 25.24 -19.31
N LYS A 163 2.25 25.05 -19.18
CA LYS A 163 1.27 26.15 -19.18
C LYS A 163 1.42 27.11 -18.00
N ARG A 164 1.97 26.68 -16.87
CA ARG A 164 2.20 27.52 -15.70
C ARG A 164 3.49 27.06 -15.01
N SER A 165 4.42 27.99 -14.81
CA SER A 165 5.65 27.73 -14.07
C SER A 165 5.35 27.23 -12.66
N GLY A 166 6.20 26.32 -12.16
CA GLY A 166 6.04 25.71 -10.84
C GLY A 166 4.98 24.60 -10.78
N ARG A 167 4.42 24.16 -11.91
CA ARG A 167 3.58 22.95 -11.95
C ARG A 167 4.41 21.69 -11.97
N GLU A 168 3.91 20.66 -11.28
CA GLU A 168 4.54 19.35 -11.24
C GLU A 168 3.58 18.24 -11.61
N VAL A 169 4.09 17.22 -12.30
CA VAL A 169 3.35 16.02 -12.71
C VAL A 169 4.11 14.80 -12.23
N VAL A 170 3.40 13.89 -11.58
CA VAL A 170 3.93 12.61 -11.10
C VAL A 170 3.02 11.52 -11.61
N VAL A 171 3.61 10.46 -12.17
CA VAL A 171 2.87 9.26 -12.54
C VAL A 171 3.21 8.18 -11.53
N LEU A 172 2.18 7.51 -10.99
CA LEU A 172 2.30 6.41 -10.05
C LEU A 172 1.69 5.17 -10.68
N SER A 173 2.41 4.07 -10.68
CA SER A 173 1.96 2.80 -11.22
C SER A 173 2.34 1.63 -10.32
N GLY A 174 1.69 0.50 -10.53
CA GLY A 174 1.97 -0.75 -9.82
C GLY A 174 1.82 -1.94 -10.75
N GLY A 175 1.24 -3.02 -10.23
CA GLY A 175 0.90 -4.20 -11.02
C GLY A 175 2.09 -5.04 -11.48
N MET A 176 3.32 -4.59 -11.22
CA MET A 176 4.54 -5.26 -11.61
C MET A 176 5.31 -5.80 -10.42
N ARG A 177 5.99 -6.92 -10.62
CA ARG A 177 6.82 -7.58 -9.60
C ARG A 177 8.20 -6.92 -9.46
N VAL A 178 8.33 -5.63 -9.76
CA VAL A 178 9.59 -4.86 -9.71
C VAL A 178 9.30 -3.37 -9.55
N GLY A 179 10.15 -2.66 -8.81
CA GLY A 179 10.03 -1.21 -8.71
C GLY A 179 10.82 -0.51 -9.83
N LEU A 180 10.29 0.60 -10.33
CA LEU A 180 10.89 1.42 -11.40
C LEU A 180 10.83 2.89 -11.04
N ASP A 181 11.96 3.58 -11.09
CA ASP A 181 12.03 5.05 -11.14
C ASP A 181 12.31 5.46 -12.59
N SER A 182 11.30 6.03 -13.24
CA SER A 182 11.35 6.40 -14.66
C SER A 182 11.37 7.92 -14.79
N LEU A 183 12.42 8.46 -15.39
CA LEU A 183 12.48 9.87 -15.78
C LEU A 183 12.07 10.01 -17.23
N LEU A 184 10.95 10.70 -17.46
CA LEU A 184 10.47 11.07 -18.79
C LEU A 184 10.91 12.49 -19.11
N GLN A 185 11.44 12.71 -20.30
CA GLN A 185 11.91 14.01 -20.76
C GLN A 185 11.30 14.33 -22.12
N ASP A 186 10.75 15.53 -22.24
CA ASP A 186 10.40 16.14 -23.53
C ASP A 186 11.62 16.92 -24.03
N ARG A 187 12.20 16.47 -25.14
CA ARG A 187 13.41 17.08 -25.70
C ARG A 187 13.17 18.50 -26.23
N ASP A 188 11.95 18.82 -26.63
CA ASP A 188 11.64 20.14 -27.18
C ASP A 188 11.51 21.18 -26.07
N THR A 189 10.79 20.83 -24.99
CA THR A 189 10.55 21.75 -23.88
C THR A 189 11.59 21.64 -22.76
N GLN A 190 12.44 20.60 -22.78
CA GLN A 190 13.38 20.22 -21.72
C GLN A 190 12.72 20.00 -20.35
N LEU A 191 11.39 19.85 -20.33
CA LEU A 191 10.66 19.52 -19.12
C LEU A 191 10.79 18.03 -18.83
N THR A 192 10.69 17.69 -17.55
CA THR A 192 10.73 16.32 -17.08
C THR A 192 9.47 15.95 -16.30
N ILE A 193 9.09 14.68 -16.36
CA ILE A 193 8.02 14.06 -15.57
C ILE A 193 8.61 12.80 -14.94
N ARG A 194 8.42 12.62 -13.63
CA ARG A 194 8.83 11.38 -12.95
C ARG A 194 7.66 10.41 -12.91
N SER A 195 7.92 9.17 -13.29
CA SER A 195 6.97 8.07 -13.29
C SER A 195 7.52 6.96 -12.42
N PHE A 196 6.80 6.57 -11.38
CA PHE A 196 7.22 5.58 -10.41
C PHE A 196 6.35 4.35 -10.49
N THR A 197 6.97 3.18 -10.65
CA THR A 197 6.28 1.90 -10.46
C THR A 197 6.71 1.32 -9.13
N VAL A 198 5.76 1.03 -8.24
CA VAL A 198 6.05 0.31 -6.99
C VAL A 198 6.16 -1.18 -7.24
N GLY A 199 7.15 -1.80 -6.59
CA GLY A 199 7.30 -3.25 -6.57
C GLY A 199 6.35 -3.91 -5.58
N PRO A 200 6.40 -5.25 -5.48
CA PRO A 200 5.57 -5.98 -4.55
C PRO A 200 6.07 -5.80 -3.11
N LEU A 201 5.13 -5.61 -2.18
CA LEU A 201 5.42 -5.65 -0.74
C LEU A 201 5.65 -7.08 -0.23
N THR A 202 4.86 -8.03 -0.74
CA THR A 202 4.76 -9.37 -0.14
C THR A 202 5.18 -10.47 -1.12
N ALA A 203 4.89 -10.29 -2.41
CA ALA A 203 5.30 -11.21 -3.47
C ALA A 203 6.82 -11.15 -3.76
N ARG A 204 7.31 -12.16 -4.47
CA ARG A 204 8.71 -12.22 -4.93
C ARG A 204 8.96 -11.09 -5.93
N VAL A 205 10.10 -10.43 -5.78
CA VAL A 205 10.59 -9.44 -6.75
C VAL A 205 11.27 -10.18 -7.90
N GLU A 206 10.92 -9.81 -9.12
CA GLU A 206 11.41 -10.45 -10.34
C GLU A 206 12.03 -9.39 -11.26
N PRO A 207 13.30 -9.00 -11.01
CA PRO A 207 13.94 -7.88 -11.68
C PRO A 207 14.47 -8.21 -13.08
N SER A 208 13.95 -9.24 -13.75
CA SER A 208 14.53 -9.79 -14.97
C SER A 208 14.20 -8.94 -16.21
N PHE A 209 14.88 -7.79 -16.35
CA PHE A 209 14.94 -6.97 -17.57
C PHE A 209 16.01 -7.46 -18.56
N GLU A 210 16.43 -8.72 -18.50
CA GLU A 210 17.43 -9.29 -19.40
C GLU A 210 17.01 -9.09 -20.87
N GLY A 211 17.74 -8.23 -21.60
CA GLY A 211 17.50 -7.92 -23.01
C GLY A 211 16.51 -6.78 -23.29
N MET A 212 15.96 -6.10 -22.27
CA MET A 212 15.11 -4.92 -22.45
C MET A 212 15.90 -3.61 -22.27
N PRO A 213 15.83 -2.67 -23.23
CA PRO A 213 16.35 -1.32 -23.06
C PRO A 213 15.72 -0.60 -21.87
N LEU A 214 16.55 -0.11 -20.94
CA LEU A 214 16.13 0.68 -19.78
C LEU A 214 16.08 2.18 -20.08
N ASP A 215 16.57 2.59 -21.23
CA ASP A 215 16.52 3.95 -21.74
C ASP A 215 16.24 3.92 -23.25
N GLY A 216 15.62 4.98 -23.76
CA GLY A 216 15.27 5.07 -25.17
C GLY A 216 14.14 6.04 -25.46
N THR A 217 13.45 5.81 -26.58
CA THR A 217 12.31 6.61 -27.04
C THR A 217 11.03 6.03 -26.46
N ALA A 218 10.29 6.87 -25.74
CA ALA A 218 9.05 6.51 -25.06
C ALA A 218 7.91 6.18 -26.04
N CYS A 219 7.77 6.99 -27.09
CA CYS A 219 6.85 6.74 -28.20
C CYS A 219 7.31 7.49 -29.46
N PRO A 220 7.20 6.88 -30.66
CA PRO A 220 7.39 7.61 -31.91
C PRO A 220 6.23 8.60 -32.11
N THR A 221 6.55 9.81 -32.60
CA THR A 221 5.60 10.92 -32.75
C THR A 221 4.85 10.79 -34.08
N PHE A 222 3.53 10.63 -34.09
CA PHE A 222 2.75 10.39 -35.32
C PHE A 222 2.29 11.70 -36.00
N ILE A 223 2.47 12.86 -35.35
CA ILE A 223 2.05 14.17 -35.89
C ILE A 223 3.16 14.84 -36.70
N ALA A 224 3.22 14.47 -37.98
CA ALA A 224 3.68 15.25 -39.15
C ALA A 224 4.83 16.28 -38.98
N SER A 225 6.06 15.84 -39.30
CA SER A 225 6.91 16.44 -40.34
C SER A 225 8.05 15.47 -40.64
N GLU A 226 8.15 15.03 -41.90
CA GLU A 226 9.03 13.97 -42.47
C GLU A 226 10.56 14.20 -42.32
N SER A 227 11.04 14.96 -41.35
CA SER A 227 12.48 15.22 -41.23
C SER A 227 13.08 15.20 -39.82
N GLN A 228 12.34 15.41 -38.72
CA GLN A 228 12.96 15.47 -37.38
C GLN A 228 11.96 15.32 -36.21
N ARG A 229 11.31 14.15 -35.97
CA ARG A 229 10.47 13.98 -34.74
C ARG A 229 10.40 12.58 -34.12
N ASP A 230 11.28 11.65 -34.47
CA ASP A 230 11.20 10.28 -33.89
C ASP A 230 11.68 10.17 -32.43
N GLU A 231 12.08 11.27 -31.80
CA GLU A 231 12.70 11.27 -30.46
C GLU A 231 12.18 12.36 -29.52
N GLN A 232 10.95 12.85 -29.69
CA GLN A 232 10.42 13.95 -28.85
C GLN A 232 10.41 13.58 -27.36
N PHE A 233 9.89 12.39 -27.04
CA PHE A 233 9.81 11.91 -25.66
C PHE A 233 10.81 10.78 -25.43
N THR A 234 11.73 10.99 -24.50
CA THR A 234 12.70 9.98 -24.07
C THR A 234 12.47 9.56 -22.63
N PHE A 235 12.89 8.35 -22.28
CA PHE A 235 12.82 7.85 -20.91
C PHE A 235 14.16 7.25 -20.47
N SER A 236 14.35 7.18 -19.16
CA SER A 236 15.41 6.41 -18.51
C SER A 236 14.88 5.77 -17.23
N HIS A 237 15.19 4.49 -17.01
CA HIS A 237 14.72 3.71 -15.88
C HIS A 237 15.87 3.42 -14.89
N SER A 238 15.57 3.56 -13.60
CA SER A 238 16.35 3.00 -12.51
C SER A 238 15.53 1.88 -11.85
N LEU A 239 16.14 0.70 -11.70
CA LEU A 239 15.47 -0.49 -11.17
C LEU A 239 15.57 -0.53 -9.65
N VAL A 240 14.45 -0.83 -8.98
CA VAL A 240 14.42 -1.21 -7.57
C VAL A 240 14.17 -2.72 -7.50
N THR A 241 15.25 -3.47 -7.24
CA THR A 241 15.31 -4.94 -7.33
C THR A 241 14.89 -5.66 -6.03
N SER A 242 14.38 -4.90 -5.07
CA SER A 242 13.92 -5.35 -3.76
C SER A 242 12.45 -4.99 -3.54
N LYS A 243 11.83 -5.61 -2.53
CA LYS A 243 10.45 -5.31 -2.15
C LYS A 243 10.40 -3.86 -1.69
N ASN A 244 9.41 -3.12 -2.15
CA ASN A 244 9.37 -1.69 -1.90
C ASN A 244 7.97 -1.12 -1.88
N TYR A 245 7.84 0.06 -1.29
CA TYR A 245 6.76 1.00 -1.52
C TYR A 245 7.33 2.39 -1.74
N LEU A 246 6.53 3.30 -2.29
CA LEU A 246 6.95 4.68 -2.55
C LEU A 246 6.31 5.62 -1.52
N LEU A 247 7.13 6.47 -0.92
CA LEU A 247 6.67 7.66 -0.21
C LEU A 247 6.78 8.86 -1.16
N ALA A 248 5.67 9.55 -1.40
CA ALA A 248 5.64 10.79 -2.19
C ALA A 248 5.18 11.96 -1.32
N HIS A 249 6.05 12.94 -1.14
CA HIS A 249 5.79 14.18 -0.42
C HIS A 249 5.64 15.33 -1.42
N ILE A 250 4.45 15.90 -1.49
CA ILE A 250 4.13 17.01 -2.41
C ILE A 250 4.00 18.29 -1.57
N GLY A 251 4.96 19.19 -1.73
CA GLY A 251 4.97 20.51 -1.11
C GLY A 251 4.39 21.57 -2.05
N ILE A 252 3.60 22.50 -1.52
CA ILE A 252 3.15 23.69 -2.24
C ILE A 252 3.72 24.91 -1.52
N ALA A 253 4.69 25.58 -2.15
CA ALA A 253 5.28 26.82 -1.65
C ALA A 253 4.60 28.03 -2.29
N ARG A 254 4.45 29.10 -1.49
CA ARG A 254 3.84 30.36 -1.90
C ARG A 254 4.80 31.48 -1.53
N GLU A 255 5.30 32.17 -2.54
CA GLU A 255 6.20 33.31 -2.36
C GLU A 255 5.50 34.58 -2.83
N LEU A 256 5.44 35.57 -1.94
CA LEU A 256 4.95 36.90 -2.27
C LEU A 256 6.15 37.75 -2.67
N ILE A 257 6.23 38.11 -3.95
CA ILE A 257 7.22 39.06 -4.41
C ILE A 257 6.63 40.46 -4.27
N GLU A 258 7.13 41.21 -3.29
CA GLU A 258 6.91 42.65 -3.20
C GLU A 258 7.70 43.31 -4.33
N GLN A 259 7.01 43.87 -5.33
CA GLN A 259 7.67 44.62 -6.38
C GLN A 259 8.08 46.00 -5.83
N PRO A 260 9.38 46.37 -5.80
CA PRO A 260 9.81 47.55 -5.06
C PRO A 260 9.44 48.91 -5.68
N GLU A 261 8.82 49.01 -6.87
CA GLU A 261 8.80 50.30 -7.59
C GLU A 261 7.51 50.71 -8.34
N LYS A 262 6.33 50.12 -8.09
CA LYS A 262 5.07 50.67 -8.61
C LYS A 262 3.93 50.60 -7.60
N ILE A 263 3.40 51.78 -7.24
CA ILE A 263 2.54 52.05 -6.08
C ILE A 263 1.12 51.42 -6.17
N ASP A 264 0.73 50.73 -7.23
CA ASP A 264 -0.65 50.22 -7.37
C ASP A 264 -0.81 48.80 -7.99
N GLU A 265 0.24 47.97 -8.06
CA GLU A 265 0.08 46.57 -8.49
C GLU A 265 0.07 45.60 -7.29
N ALA A 266 -1.01 44.83 -7.17
CA ALA A 266 -1.18 43.82 -6.14
C ALA A 266 0.02 42.85 -6.13
N ALA A 267 0.52 42.52 -4.93
CA ALA A 267 1.63 41.58 -4.75
C ALA A 267 1.42 40.31 -5.60
N THR A 268 2.41 39.96 -6.41
CA THR A 268 2.33 38.78 -7.28
C THR A 268 2.68 37.55 -6.47
N GLU A 269 1.68 36.71 -6.17
CA GLU A 269 1.88 35.42 -5.49
C GLU A 269 2.39 34.39 -6.51
N ILE A 270 3.65 33.97 -6.36
CA ILE A 270 4.22 32.84 -7.09
C ILE A 270 3.92 31.59 -6.29
N ILE A 271 3.26 30.62 -6.91
CA ILE A 271 2.96 29.32 -6.33
C ILE A 271 3.81 28.29 -7.06
N THR A 272 4.57 27.50 -6.32
CA THR A 272 5.40 26.42 -6.85
C THR A 272 5.07 25.11 -6.15
N ALA A 273 4.96 24.03 -6.91
CA ALA A 273 4.87 22.68 -6.40
C ALA A 273 6.26 22.03 -6.39
N THR A 274 6.57 21.34 -5.30
CA THR A 274 7.75 20.48 -5.19
C THR A 274 7.30 19.06 -4.90
N VAL A 275 7.99 18.09 -5.50
CA VAL A 275 7.72 16.67 -5.27
C VAL A 275 9.00 16.00 -4.84
N GLU A 276 9.02 15.55 -3.60
CA GLU A 276 10.05 14.70 -3.02
C GLU A 276 9.54 13.27 -2.97
N THR A 277 10.33 12.32 -3.42
CA THR A 277 9.93 10.91 -3.53
C THR A 277 11.06 10.01 -3.08
N GLU A 278 10.71 8.97 -2.35
CA GLU A 278 11.66 8.00 -1.83
C GLU A 278 11.06 6.59 -1.90
N PHE A 279 11.82 5.66 -2.50
CA PHE A 279 11.51 4.25 -2.41
C PHE A 279 11.98 3.73 -1.07
N ILE A 280 11.03 3.23 -0.27
CA ILE A 280 11.35 2.52 0.95
C ILE A 280 11.45 1.04 0.60
N VAL A 281 12.67 0.54 0.66
CA VAL A 281 13.01 -0.86 0.42
C VAL A 281 12.85 -1.64 1.72
N ASP A 282 12.32 -2.86 1.65
CA ASP A 282 12.27 -3.82 2.77
C ASP A 282 13.69 -4.33 3.11
N ASP A 283 14.50 -3.48 3.74
CA ASP A 283 15.84 -3.77 4.25
C ASP A 283 16.04 -3.28 5.70
N ASP A 284 17.21 -3.57 6.28
CA ASP A 284 17.53 -3.20 7.67
C ASP A 284 17.58 -1.67 7.91
N ALA A 285 17.48 -0.84 6.87
CA ALA A 285 17.57 0.62 6.92
C ALA A 285 16.21 1.33 6.82
N VAL A 286 15.09 0.60 6.72
CA VAL A 286 13.72 1.15 6.66
C VAL A 286 13.46 2.21 7.74
N ASP A 287 13.89 1.98 8.98
CA ASP A 287 13.64 2.91 10.09
C ASP A 287 14.47 4.21 10.01
N ALA A 288 15.55 4.23 9.19
CA ALA A 288 16.40 5.41 8.97
C ALA A 288 15.88 6.29 7.82
N SER A 289 15.39 5.70 6.74
CA SER A 289 14.71 6.38 5.62
C SER A 289 13.26 6.77 5.95
N HIS A 290 12.62 6.02 6.85
CA HIS A 290 11.27 6.29 7.34
C HIS A 290 11.27 6.56 8.85
N PRO A 291 11.78 7.73 9.32
CA PRO A 291 11.86 8.03 10.73
C PRO A 291 10.50 7.87 11.41
N VAL A 292 10.49 6.99 12.41
CA VAL A 292 9.35 6.53 13.24
C VAL A 292 8.46 7.66 13.76
N ASN A 293 9.00 8.88 13.86
CA ASN A 293 8.33 10.04 14.45
C ASN A 293 7.81 11.06 13.43
N GLN A 294 8.24 10.99 12.16
CA GLN A 294 7.88 11.95 11.11
C GLN A 294 6.91 11.36 10.08
N TYR A 295 7.18 10.14 9.62
CA TYR A 295 6.44 9.52 8.51
C TYR A 295 5.62 8.29 8.91
N ARG A 296 5.68 7.83 10.19
CA ARG A 296 4.63 6.94 10.74
C ARG A 296 3.32 7.72 10.93
N ARG A 297 2.71 8.09 9.82
CA ARG A 297 1.34 7.68 9.60
C ARG A 297 1.42 6.38 8.82
N PHE A 298 1.71 5.29 9.54
CA PHE A 298 0.91 4.12 9.23
C PHE A 298 -0.53 4.60 9.32
N PRO A 299 -1.32 4.51 8.24
CA PRO A 299 -2.74 4.73 8.38
C PRO A 299 -3.23 3.87 9.55
N SER A 300 -4.20 4.34 10.32
CA SER A 300 -4.71 3.58 11.47
C SER A 300 -5.08 2.13 11.11
N TRP A 301 -5.39 1.88 9.84
CA TRP A 301 -5.68 0.56 9.28
C TRP A 301 -4.48 -0.40 9.16
N TRP A 302 -3.22 0.05 9.11
CA TRP A 302 -2.05 -0.85 9.01
C TRP A 302 -1.77 -1.61 10.32
N ALA A 303 -2.22 -1.05 11.45
CA ALA A 303 -2.22 -1.76 12.73
C ALA A 303 -3.27 -2.88 12.80
N ASP A 304 -4.24 -2.88 11.88
CA ASP A 304 -5.29 -3.89 11.81
C ASP A 304 -4.86 -5.19 11.11
N PHE A 305 -3.80 -5.13 10.30
CA PHE A 305 -3.26 -6.26 9.54
C PHE A 305 -2.25 -7.11 10.31
N VAL A 306 -2.08 -6.84 11.61
CA VAL A 306 -1.40 -7.74 12.57
C VAL A 306 -2.13 -7.71 13.92
N PRO A 307 -2.62 -8.81 14.47
CA PRO A 307 -3.39 -9.93 13.90
C PRO A 307 -4.82 -9.96 14.53
N MET A 308 -5.37 -8.81 14.94
CA MET A 308 -6.65 -8.70 15.70
C MET A 308 -7.40 -7.36 15.47
N GLY A 309 -7.35 -6.75 14.29
CA GLY A 309 -7.99 -5.46 13.98
C GLY A 309 -9.29 -5.54 13.16
N LYS A 310 -10.32 -6.19 13.71
CA LYS A 310 -11.75 -6.09 13.34
C LYS A 310 -12.11 -5.90 11.84
N ILE A 311 -12.14 -7.03 11.13
CA ILE A 311 -12.86 -7.30 9.86
C ILE A 311 -12.18 -6.83 8.55
N VAL A 312 -10.93 -7.25 8.34
CA VAL A 312 -10.45 -7.51 6.96
C VAL A 312 -9.95 -8.95 6.93
N PHE A 313 -10.88 -9.88 6.76
CA PHE A 313 -10.51 -11.22 6.33
C PHE A 313 -10.35 -11.14 4.80
N TRP A 314 -9.31 -11.77 4.24
CA TRP A 314 -8.82 -11.60 2.84
C TRP A 314 -7.96 -10.37 2.58
N ASP A 315 -7.03 -10.03 3.50
CA ASP A 315 -5.95 -9.11 3.13
C ASP A 315 -5.38 -9.48 1.75
N ASP A 316 -5.16 -8.48 0.89
CA ASP A 316 -4.63 -8.67 -0.46
C ASP A 316 -3.37 -9.56 -0.41
N THR A 317 -2.59 -9.47 0.66
CA THR A 317 -1.45 -10.35 0.92
C THR A 317 -1.81 -11.84 1.01
N VAL A 318 -2.81 -12.20 1.80
CA VAL A 318 -3.22 -13.59 2.01
C VAL A 318 -3.92 -14.12 0.76
N THR A 319 -4.75 -13.28 0.12
CA THR A 319 -5.40 -13.61 -1.14
C THR A 319 -4.38 -13.84 -2.26
N MET A 320 -3.43 -12.92 -2.46
CA MET A 320 -2.36 -13.06 -3.44
C MET A 320 -1.44 -14.25 -3.13
N ARG A 321 -1.19 -14.55 -1.85
CA ARG A 321 -0.42 -15.73 -1.47
C ARG A 321 -1.17 -17.01 -1.80
N SER A 322 -2.46 -17.07 -1.52
CA SER A 322 -3.32 -18.24 -1.78
C SER A 322 -3.37 -18.59 -3.27
N GLN A 323 -3.31 -17.59 -4.16
CA GLN A 323 -3.22 -17.78 -5.62
C GLN A 323 -1.91 -18.40 -6.10
N SER A 324 -0.88 -18.42 -5.26
CA SER A 324 0.45 -18.97 -5.56
C SER A 324 0.80 -20.20 -4.73
N ASP A 325 -0.04 -20.55 -3.76
CA ASP A 325 0.22 -21.62 -2.81
C ASP A 325 -0.26 -22.97 -3.38
N GLU A 326 0.65 -23.93 -3.54
CA GLU A 326 0.37 -25.22 -4.18
C GLU A 326 -0.74 -26.00 -3.48
N GLU A 327 -0.80 -25.91 -2.15
CA GLU A 327 -1.79 -26.63 -1.35
C GLU A 327 -3.18 -26.02 -1.51
N VAL A 328 -3.28 -24.68 -1.50
CA VAL A 328 -4.55 -23.98 -1.72
C VAL A 328 -5.04 -24.15 -3.15
N ILE A 329 -4.15 -24.09 -4.15
CA ILE A 329 -4.50 -24.32 -5.57
C ILE A 329 -5.01 -25.75 -5.76
N ALA A 330 -4.35 -26.74 -5.16
CA ALA A 330 -4.77 -28.13 -5.24
C ALA A 330 -6.16 -28.35 -4.63
N LEU A 331 -6.44 -27.72 -3.48
CA LEU A 331 -7.76 -27.76 -2.86
C LEU A 331 -8.82 -27.07 -3.73
N ALA A 332 -8.54 -25.88 -4.27
CA ALA A 332 -9.47 -25.14 -5.12
C ALA A 332 -9.87 -25.96 -6.36
N ARG A 333 -8.91 -26.62 -7.02
CA ARG A 333 -9.17 -27.55 -8.12
C ARG A 333 -10.03 -28.73 -7.68
N TYR A 334 -9.74 -29.33 -6.53
CA TYR A 334 -10.56 -30.43 -5.99
C TYR A 334 -12.00 -30.00 -5.71
N LEU A 335 -12.23 -28.82 -5.13
CA LEU A 335 -13.57 -28.30 -4.84
C LEU A 335 -14.39 -27.99 -6.10
N HIS A 336 -13.73 -27.56 -7.18
CA HIS A 336 -14.39 -27.18 -8.43
C HIS A 336 -14.59 -28.38 -9.38
N ASP A 337 -13.53 -29.18 -9.60
CA ASP A 337 -13.50 -30.24 -10.61
C ASP A 337 -13.77 -31.64 -10.03
N GLY A 338 -13.79 -31.76 -8.70
CA GLY A 338 -14.00 -33.02 -7.99
C GLY A 338 -15.42 -33.57 -8.15
N ARG A 339 -15.55 -34.64 -8.95
CA ARG A 339 -16.83 -35.35 -9.14
C ARG A 339 -17.34 -35.98 -7.84
N GLU A 340 -16.44 -36.55 -7.05
CA GLU A 340 -16.78 -37.16 -5.75
C GLU A 340 -17.32 -36.13 -4.76
N PHE A 341 -16.71 -34.95 -4.74
CA PHE A 341 -17.12 -33.85 -3.88
C PHE A 341 -18.49 -33.29 -4.29
N THR A 342 -18.70 -33.09 -5.59
CA THR A 342 -19.99 -32.62 -6.12
C THR A 342 -21.12 -33.63 -5.87
N ALA A 343 -20.88 -34.93 -6.07
CA ALA A 343 -21.85 -35.97 -5.76
C ALA A 343 -22.19 -36.03 -4.26
N ALA A 344 -21.21 -35.81 -3.38
CA ALA A 344 -21.45 -35.73 -1.94
C ALA A 344 -22.33 -34.53 -1.56
N LEU A 345 -22.16 -33.38 -2.22
CA LEU A 345 -23.01 -32.21 -2.01
C LEU A 345 -24.47 -32.50 -2.38
N GLU A 346 -24.72 -33.19 -3.50
CA GLU A 346 -26.07 -33.60 -3.91
C GLU A 346 -26.73 -34.50 -2.86
N VAL A 347 -26.02 -35.53 -2.40
CA VAL A 347 -26.52 -36.46 -1.37
C VAL A 347 -26.81 -35.73 -0.06
N LEU A 348 -25.93 -34.82 0.36
CA LEU A 348 -26.11 -34.06 1.61
C LEU A 348 -27.25 -33.04 1.50
N PHE A 349 -27.43 -32.41 0.33
CA PHE A 349 -28.53 -31.50 0.07
C PHE A 349 -29.89 -32.20 0.19
N GLU A 350 -30.00 -33.43 -0.34
CA GLU A 350 -31.20 -34.26 -0.21
C GLU A 350 -31.38 -34.78 1.23
N LYS A 351 -30.32 -35.35 1.82
CA LYS A 351 -30.34 -35.96 3.16
C LYS A 351 -30.72 -34.98 4.27
N HIS A 352 -30.27 -33.73 4.17
CA HIS A 352 -30.62 -32.70 5.15
C HIS A 352 -31.92 -31.95 4.81
N HIS A 353 -32.70 -32.47 3.86
CA HIS A 353 -34.01 -31.95 3.47
C HIS A 353 -33.95 -30.46 3.07
N PHE A 354 -32.89 -30.07 2.34
CA PHE A 354 -32.85 -28.79 1.64
C PHE A 354 -33.68 -28.88 0.35
N ALA A 355 -33.65 -30.02 -0.34
CA ALA A 355 -34.46 -30.30 -1.54
C ALA A 355 -35.98 -30.48 -1.27
N GLU A 356 -36.35 -31.11 -0.15
CA GLU A 356 -37.76 -31.33 0.21
C GLU A 356 -38.51 -30.04 0.59
N ALA A 357 -37.80 -28.95 0.89
CA ALA A 357 -38.41 -27.64 1.06
C ALA A 357 -39.07 -27.14 -0.24
N ALA A 358 -38.47 -27.47 -1.41
CA ALA A 358 -38.97 -27.10 -2.73
C ALA A 358 -40.06 -28.04 -3.30
N ARG A 359 -40.15 -29.29 -2.81
CA ARG A 359 -41.02 -30.34 -3.38
C ARG A 359 -42.25 -30.69 -2.53
N MET A 360 -42.24 -30.39 -1.23
CA MET A 360 -43.40 -30.48 -0.32
C MET A 360 -44.02 -29.10 -0.06
N GLU A 361 -43.82 -28.18 -1.01
CA GLU A 361 -44.18 -26.77 -0.93
C GLU A 361 -45.66 -26.49 -1.24
N GLU A 362 -46.36 -27.46 -1.87
CA GLU A 362 -47.80 -27.41 -2.14
C GLU A 362 -48.70 -27.98 -1.01
N LEU A 363 -48.15 -28.70 -0.02
CA LEU A 363 -48.96 -29.50 0.91
C LEU A 363 -48.74 -29.25 2.41
N ARG A 364 -47.84 -28.35 2.83
CA ARG A 364 -47.61 -28.06 4.26
C ARG A 364 -48.07 -26.65 4.64
N SER A 365 -49.10 -26.60 5.49
CA SER A 365 -49.72 -25.39 6.03
C SER A 365 -48.70 -24.38 6.58
N LYS A 366 -48.97 -23.08 6.38
CA LYS A 366 -48.28 -21.86 6.86
C LYS A 366 -47.66 -21.91 8.28
N HIS A 367 -48.08 -22.84 9.14
CA HIS A 367 -47.65 -22.96 10.53
C HIS A 367 -46.24 -23.52 10.75
N ARG A 368 -45.67 -24.32 9.82
CA ARG A 368 -44.27 -24.79 9.91
C ARG A 368 -43.25 -23.82 9.31
N ARG A 369 -43.67 -22.88 8.45
CA ARG A 369 -42.79 -21.86 7.85
C ARG A 369 -42.23 -20.91 8.92
N ARG A 370 -42.97 -20.68 10.01
CA ARG A 370 -42.53 -19.93 11.19
C ARG A 370 -41.50 -20.65 12.09
N GLN A 371 -41.17 -21.93 11.84
CA GLN A 371 -40.39 -22.75 12.79
C GLN A 371 -38.98 -23.16 12.32
N ARG A 372 -38.60 -23.04 11.04
CA ARG A 372 -37.17 -23.15 10.67
C ARG A 372 -36.48 -21.83 10.98
N GLY A 373 -36.27 -21.57 12.27
CA GLY A 373 -35.53 -20.41 12.72
C GLY A 373 -34.07 -20.45 12.23
N PRO A 374 -33.36 -19.31 12.23
CA PRO A 374 -31.94 -19.23 11.86
C PRO A 374 -31.07 -20.24 12.63
N GLU A 375 -31.46 -20.62 13.84
CA GLU A 375 -30.76 -21.63 14.65
C GLU A 375 -30.89 -23.07 14.09
N GLU A 376 -32.05 -23.45 13.54
CA GLU A 376 -32.24 -24.77 12.94
C GLU A 376 -31.44 -24.90 11.64
N LEU A 377 -31.45 -23.85 10.79
CA LEU A 377 -30.63 -23.79 9.57
C LEU A 377 -29.14 -23.88 9.90
N ARG A 378 -28.69 -23.17 10.95
CA ARG A 378 -27.31 -23.21 11.44
C ARG A 378 -26.93 -24.61 11.92
N ALA A 379 -27.83 -25.31 12.62
CA ALA A 379 -27.62 -26.68 13.06
C ALA A 379 -27.54 -27.67 11.87
N SER A 380 -28.41 -27.50 10.87
CA SER A 380 -28.39 -28.31 9.64
C SER A 380 -27.10 -28.12 8.85
N LEU A 381 -26.66 -26.86 8.64
CA LEU A 381 -25.39 -26.57 7.96
C LEU A 381 -24.21 -27.16 8.74
N ARG A 382 -24.19 -27.03 10.06
CA ARG A 382 -23.13 -27.61 10.88
C ARG A 382 -23.03 -29.14 10.73
N ALA A 383 -24.18 -29.82 10.63
CA ALA A 383 -24.23 -31.25 10.38
C ALA A 383 -23.71 -31.61 8.97
N VAL A 384 -24.11 -30.85 7.94
CA VAL A 384 -23.57 -30.98 6.58
C VAL A 384 -22.06 -30.85 6.57
N PHE A 385 -21.52 -29.81 7.20
CA PHE A 385 -20.07 -29.60 7.22
C PHE A 385 -19.36 -30.73 7.96
N ALA A 386 -19.85 -31.18 9.11
CA ALA A 386 -19.28 -32.34 9.81
C ALA A 386 -19.24 -33.63 8.95
N GLU A 387 -20.18 -33.79 8.02
CA GLU A 387 -20.16 -34.88 7.05
C GLU A 387 -19.22 -34.60 5.86
N LEU A 388 -19.19 -33.38 5.33
CA LEU A 388 -18.24 -32.97 4.28
C LEU A 388 -16.79 -33.15 4.70
N TRP A 389 -16.47 -32.91 5.97
CA TRP A 389 -15.13 -33.21 6.52
C TRP A 389 -14.71 -34.67 6.27
N LYS A 390 -15.65 -35.61 6.41
CA LYS A 390 -15.39 -37.04 6.20
C LYS A 390 -15.29 -37.41 4.72
N VAL A 391 -15.74 -36.56 3.82
CA VAL A 391 -15.62 -36.73 2.37
C VAL A 391 -14.28 -36.20 1.88
N LEU A 392 -13.73 -35.16 2.52
CA LEU A 392 -12.44 -34.59 2.13
C LEU A 392 -11.30 -35.62 2.22
N PRO A 393 -10.37 -35.67 1.23
CA PRO A 393 -9.16 -36.46 1.30
C PRO A 393 -8.27 -36.08 2.49
N ASP A 394 -7.52 -37.05 3.02
CA ASP A 394 -6.65 -36.83 4.20
C ASP A 394 -5.58 -35.75 3.99
N THR A 395 -5.14 -35.56 2.74
CA THR A 395 -4.22 -34.48 2.34
C THR A 395 -4.81 -33.10 2.63
N HIS A 396 -6.07 -32.88 2.27
CA HIS A 396 -6.76 -31.61 2.45
C HIS A 396 -7.30 -31.41 3.87
N ARG A 397 -7.65 -32.49 4.58
CA ARG A 397 -8.11 -32.42 5.98
C ARG A 397 -7.12 -31.66 6.86
N ARG A 398 -5.82 -31.91 6.73
CA ARG A 398 -4.79 -31.22 7.54
C ARG A 398 -4.79 -29.70 7.37
N GLN A 399 -5.12 -29.24 6.16
CA GLN A 399 -5.14 -27.83 5.79
C GLN A 399 -6.43 -27.13 6.24
N VAL A 400 -7.49 -27.89 6.44
CA VAL A 400 -8.80 -27.36 6.85
C VAL A 400 -9.17 -27.76 8.27
N VAL A 401 -8.26 -28.19 9.15
CA VAL A 401 -8.60 -28.68 10.51
C VAL A 401 -9.50 -27.74 11.32
N TYR A 402 -9.34 -26.43 11.13
CA TYR A 402 -10.16 -25.38 11.75
C TYR A 402 -11.64 -25.40 11.32
N PHE A 403 -11.95 -26.09 10.23
CA PHE A 403 -13.30 -26.31 9.70
C PHE A 403 -14.28 -26.92 10.71
N GLN A 404 -13.79 -27.67 11.70
CA GLN A 404 -14.64 -28.25 12.76
C GLN A 404 -14.82 -27.34 13.97
N ASP A 405 -14.01 -26.28 14.08
CA ASP A 405 -14.05 -25.39 15.23
C ASP A 405 -15.34 -24.57 15.24
N LYS A 406 -15.98 -24.50 16.42
CA LYS A 406 -17.27 -23.81 16.57
C LYS A 406 -17.18 -22.32 16.26
N PHE A 407 -16.15 -21.67 16.78
CA PHE A 407 -15.93 -20.25 16.59
C PHE A 407 -15.62 -19.95 15.13
N VAL A 408 -14.75 -20.73 14.50
CA VAL A 408 -14.40 -20.56 13.07
C VAL A 408 -15.62 -20.77 12.18
N PHE A 409 -16.45 -21.77 12.48
CA PHE A 409 -17.71 -22.01 11.78
C PHE A 409 -18.67 -20.82 11.86
N ASP A 410 -18.88 -20.33 13.09
CA ASP A 410 -19.78 -19.21 13.35
C ASP A 410 -19.26 -17.91 12.72
N PHE A 411 -17.94 -17.70 12.71
CA PHE A 411 -17.26 -16.57 12.10
C PHE A 411 -17.33 -16.58 10.57
N LEU A 412 -16.94 -17.70 9.94
CA LEU A 412 -16.90 -17.82 8.48
C LEU A 412 -18.30 -17.73 7.85
N LEU A 413 -19.32 -18.32 8.48
CA LEU A 413 -20.69 -18.20 7.99
C LEU A 413 -21.23 -16.77 8.08
N GLY A 414 -20.94 -16.05 9.16
CA GLY A 414 -21.30 -14.64 9.28
C GLY A 414 -20.63 -13.75 8.22
N TYR A 415 -19.50 -14.20 7.65
CA TYR A 415 -18.78 -13.50 6.60
C TYR A 415 -19.24 -13.89 5.19
N ILE A 416 -19.36 -15.18 4.90
CA ILE A 416 -19.69 -15.70 3.56
C ILE A 416 -21.17 -15.50 3.24
N ALA A 417 -22.03 -15.59 4.27
CA ALA A 417 -23.47 -15.53 4.12
C ALA A 417 -24.11 -14.68 5.24
N PRO A 418 -23.79 -13.37 5.30
CA PRO A 418 -24.22 -12.47 6.39
C PRO A 418 -25.75 -12.37 6.48
N THR A 419 -26.43 -12.36 5.33
CA THR A 419 -27.89 -12.23 5.21
C THR A 419 -28.64 -13.54 5.46
N LEU A 420 -27.93 -14.67 5.57
CA LEU A 420 -28.56 -15.98 5.73
C LEU A 420 -29.23 -16.16 7.11
N PHE A 421 -28.80 -15.38 8.11
CA PHE A 421 -29.22 -15.50 9.51
C PHE A 421 -29.72 -14.19 10.15
N GLU A 422 -29.95 -13.12 9.38
CA GLU A 422 -30.55 -11.88 9.92
C GLU A 422 -31.92 -12.18 10.54
N ASP A 423 -32.30 -11.53 11.65
CA ASP A 423 -33.60 -11.72 12.30
C ASP A 423 -34.69 -10.93 11.57
N ASP A 424 -35.87 -11.52 11.36
CA ASP A 424 -37.03 -10.94 10.63
C ASP A 424 -37.71 -9.76 11.38
N GLY A 425 -36.99 -9.02 12.23
CA GLY A 425 -37.56 -7.93 13.03
C GLY A 425 -38.08 -6.75 12.20
N ASP A 426 -37.55 -6.57 10.98
CA ASP A 426 -37.82 -5.43 10.10
C ASP A 426 -38.50 -5.81 8.75
N LEU A 427 -38.89 -7.07 8.56
CA LEU A 427 -39.58 -7.52 7.33
C LEU A 427 -41.10 -7.60 7.58
N ASP A 428 -41.90 -7.07 6.65
CA ASP A 428 -43.37 -7.19 6.69
C ASP A 428 -43.76 -8.66 6.89
N ASP A 429 -44.78 -8.90 7.73
CA ASP A 429 -45.33 -10.21 8.16
C ASP A 429 -45.68 -11.19 7.01
N ASP A 430 -45.64 -10.72 5.75
CA ASP A 430 -45.95 -11.44 4.51
C ASP A 430 -44.72 -11.74 3.61
N THR A 431 -43.49 -11.35 4.01
CA THR A 431 -42.28 -11.56 3.19
C THR A 431 -41.64 -12.91 3.52
N GLU A 432 -41.89 -13.94 2.71
CA GLU A 432 -41.28 -15.26 2.90
C GLU A 432 -39.80 -15.26 2.45
N ARG A 433 -38.90 -15.81 3.28
CA ARG A 433 -37.49 -16.02 2.86
C ARG A 433 -37.43 -17.03 1.71
N PRO A 434 -36.64 -16.74 0.65
CA PRO A 434 -36.47 -17.68 -0.44
C PRO A 434 -35.75 -18.96 0.04
N PRO A 435 -36.14 -20.15 -0.48
CA PRO A 435 -35.46 -21.40 -0.15
C PRO A 435 -34.01 -21.40 -0.65
N LEU A 436 -33.12 -22.06 0.10
CA LEU A 436 -31.71 -22.22 -0.31
C LEU A 436 -31.63 -23.22 -1.47
N GLU A 437 -31.48 -22.72 -2.69
CA GLU A 437 -31.30 -23.54 -3.88
C GLU A 437 -29.98 -24.33 -3.86
N PHE A 438 -29.94 -25.44 -4.61
CA PHE A 438 -28.75 -26.30 -4.66
C PHE A 438 -27.49 -25.56 -5.13
N ALA A 439 -27.63 -24.63 -6.09
CA ALA A 439 -26.50 -23.83 -6.57
C ALA A 439 -25.91 -22.94 -5.46
N ALA A 440 -26.77 -22.28 -4.68
CA ALA A 440 -26.36 -21.45 -3.54
C ALA A 440 -25.75 -22.29 -2.42
N PHE A 441 -26.33 -23.46 -2.12
CA PHE A 441 -25.77 -24.42 -1.16
C PHE A 441 -24.39 -24.94 -1.58
N SER A 442 -24.23 -25.32 -2.84
CA SER A 442 -22.98 -25.83 -3.40
C SER A 442 -21.86 -24.78 -3.33
N THR A 443 -22.16 -23.55 -3.75
CA THR A 443 -21.23 -22.42 -3.64
C THR A 443 -20.86 -22.14 -2.18
N LEU A 444 -21.85 -22.08 -1.27
CA LEU A 444 -21.62 -21.89 0.15
C LEU A 444 -20.67 -22.93 0.74
N CYS A 445 -20.86 -24.21 0.40
CA CYS A 445 -20.00 -25.28 0.90
C CYS A 445 -18.57 -25.20 0.34
N ARG A 446 -18.42 -24.87 -0.95
CA ARG A 446 -17.12 -24.69 -1.61
C ARG A 446 -16.35 -23.51 -1.00
N ASP A 447 -17.02 -22.36 -0.90
CA ASP A 447 -16.43 -21.15 -0.34
C ASP A 447 -16.02 -21.38 1.11
N PHE A 448 -16.87 -22.02 1.92
CA PHE A 448 -16.55 -22.27 3.32
C PHE A 448 -15.29 -23.15 3.51
N ILE A 449 -15.12 -24.21 2.71
CA ILE A 449 -13.94 -25.09 2.79
C ILE A 449 -12.69 -24.35 2.27
N PHE A 450 -12.81 -23.64 1.14
CA PHE A 450 -11.72 -22.83 0.59
C PHE A 450 -11.25 -21.79 1.62
N ASN A 451 -12.19 -21.10 2.25
CA ASN A 451 -11.94 -20.07 3.26
C ASN A 451 -11.31 -20.62 4.54
N SER A 452 -11.65 -21.85 4.91
CA SER A 452 -10.99 -22.57 6.01
C SER A 452 -9.52 -22.89 5.72
N CYS A 453 -9.19 -23.19 4.47
CA CYS A 453 -7.81 -23.45 4.05
C CYS A 453 -6.98 -22.16 4.04
N VAL A 454 -7.59 -21.06 3.62
CA VAL A 454 -6.90 -19.75 3.60
C VAL A 454 -6.66 -19.21 5.01
N LEU A 455 -7.56 -19.49 5.97
CA LEU A 455 -7.28 -19.27 7.40
C LEU A 455 -6.02 -20.01 7.87
N HIS A 456 -5.88 -21.27 7.46
CA HIS A 456 -4.70 -22.08 7.81
C HIS A 456 -3.43 -21.52 7.18
N LEU A 457 -3.48 -21.11 5.90
CA LEU A 457 -2.38 -20.43 5.22
C LEU A 457 -1.96 -19.16 5.98
N SER A 458 -2.91 -18.32 6.39
CA SER A 458 -2.64 -17.11 7.16
C SER A 458 -1.90 -17.41 8.49
N LEU A 459 -2.29 -18.48 9.18
CA LEU A 459 -1.59 -18.91 10.38
C LEU A 459 -0.16 -19.39 10.07
N CYS A 460 0.04 -20.17 9.01
CA CYS A 460 1.36 -20.63 8.60
C CYS A 460 2.28 -19.45 8.28
N MET A 461 1.78 -18.46 7.55
CA MET A 461 2.50 -17.21 7.26
C MET A 461 2.92 -16.49 8.54
N HIS A 462 2.00 -16.35 9.50
CA HIS A 462 2.30 -15.72 10.78
C HIS A 462 3.42 -16.47 11.54
N GLN A 463 3.38 -17.80 11.57
CA GLN A 463 4.41 -18.61 12.23
C GLN A 463 5.77 -18.50 11.53
N GLU A 464 5.80 -18.39 10.21
CA GLU A 464 7.03 -18.16 9.45
C GLU A 464 7.67 -16.81 9.79
N ASP A 465 6.85 -15.76 9.86
CA ASP A 465 7.33 -14.41 10.17
C ASP A 465 7.88 -14.31 11.59
N GLU A 466 7.21 -14.91 12.58
CA GLU A 466 7.73 -15.00 13.94
C GLU A 466 9.06 -15.77 14.00
N ARG A 467 9.20 -16.86 13.25
CA ARG A 467 10.48 -17.60 13.16
C ARG A 467 11.59 -16.74 12.54
N ARG A 468 11.29 -16.00 11.46
CA ARG A 468 12.25 -15.09 10.82
C ARG A 468 12.70 -13.99 11.75
N LYS A 469 11.76 -13.36 12.46
CA LYS A 469 12.04 -12.32 13.45
C LYS A 469 12.95 -12.82 14.57
N ILE A 470 12.68 -14.01 15.11
CA ILE A 470 13.54 -14.63 16.13
C ILE A 470 14.93 -14.93 15.56
N ALA A 471 15.02 -15.41 14.32
CA ALA A 471 16.30 -15.71 13.67
C ALA A 471 17.14 -14.44 13.46
N LEU A 472 16.52 -13.35 13.01
CA LEU A 472 17.16 -12.04 12.81
C LEU A 472 17.70 -11.48 14.14
N GLN A 473 16.87 -11.49 15.19
CA GLN A 473 17.30 -11.06 16.53
C GLN A 473 18.50 -11.86 17.05
N ARG A 474 18.55 -13.17 16.76
CA ARG A 474 19.70 -14.01 17.11
C ARG A 474 20.93 -13.69 16.29
N ALA A 475 20.78 -13.36 15.00
CA ALA A 475 21.88 -12.95 14.14
C ALA A 475 22.47 -11.60 14.58
N ASP A 476 21.62 -10.62 14.88
CA ASP A 476 22.03 -9.31 15.38
C ASP A 476 22.72 -9.40 16.73
N ALA A 477 22.18 -10.21 17.65
CA ALA A 477 22.83 -10.46 18.93
C ALA A 477 24.23 -11.06 18.74
N LYS A 478 24.39 -12.02 17.82
CA LYS A 478 25.71 -12.58 17.48
C LYS A 478 26.64 -11.52 16.90
N ARG A 479 26.18 -10.71 15.94
CA ARG A 479 26.95 -9.64 15.33
C ARG A 479 27.43 -8.63 16.37
N GLN A 480 26.53 -8.14 17.22
CA GLN A 480 26.87 -7.23 18.31
C GLN A 480 27.87 -7.85 19.29
N THR A 481 27.74 -9.13 19.62
CA THR A 481 28.74 -9.81 20.46
C THR A 481 30.11 -9.89 19.76
N SER A 482 30.15 -10.22 18.48
CA SER A 482 31.41 -10.27 17.71
C SER A 482 32.08 -8.91 17.58
N GLU A 483 31.31 -7.86 17.33
CA GLU A 483 31.80 -6.48 17.25
C GLU A 483 32.35 -6.03 18.60
N ARG A 484 31.65 -6.33 19.71
CA ARG A 484 32.16 -6.03 21.07
C ARG A 484 33.43 -6.80 21.40
N THR A 485 33.53 -8.07 21.00
CA THR A 485 34.76 -8.85 21.22
C THR A 485 35.91 -8.33 20.37
N ALA A 486 35.66 -7.94 19.12
CA ALA A 486 36.66 -7.34 18.24
C ALA A 486 37.14 -5.98 18.77
N GLN A 487 36.21 -5.13 19.21
CA GLN A 487 36.54 -3.84 19.84
C GLN A 487 37.36 -4.01 21.11
N ARG A 488 37.02 -4.98 21.97
CA ARG A 488 37.81 -5.28 23.18
C ARG A 488 39.21 -5.75 22.83
N ALA A 489 39.33 -6.69 21.89
CA ALA A 489 40.64 -7.19 21.44
C ALA A 489 41.49 -6.08 20.82
N GLN A 490 40.88 -5.17 20.06
CA GLN A 490 41.57 -4.02 19.49
C GLN A 490 42.01 -3.02 20.57
N GLN A 491 41.15 -2.70 21.53
CA GLN A 491 41.49 -1.84 22.67
C GLN A 491 42.61 -2.45 23.53
N GLU A 492 42.57 -3.75 23.79
CA GLU A 492 43.63 -4.46 24.53
C GLU A 492 44.97 -4.42 23.76
N LYS A 493 44.93 -4.55 22.43
CA LYS A 493 46.13 -4.43 21.59
C LYS A 493 46.69 -3.01 21.59
N GLU A 494 45.85 -1.99 21.44
CA GLU A 494 46.25 -0.59 21.48
C GLU A 494 46.85 -0.22 22.86
N GLN A 495 46.22 -0.68 23.95
CA GLN A 495 46.74 -0.48 25.32
C GLN A 495 48.08 -1.19 25.54
N ALA A 496 48.25 -2.41 25.01
CA ALA A 496 49.51 -3.14 25.10
C ALA A 496 50.63 -2.45 24.30
N GLU A 497 50.32 -1.95 23.09
CA GLU A 497 51.28 -1.19 22.28
C GLU A 497 51.66 0.14 22.93
N GLU A 498 50.70 0.86 23.53
CA GLU A 498 50.96 2.10 24.25
C GLU A 498 51.79 1.85 25.52
N ALA A 499 51.47 0.81 26.29
CA ALA A 499 52.23 0.40 27.46
C ALA A 499 53.68 0.03 27.11
N ALA A 500 53.88 -0.71 26.02
CA ALA A 500 55.22 -1.06 25.53
C ALA A 500 56.01 0.17 25.08
N LYS A 501 55.36 1.15 24.43
CA LYS A 501 55.97 2.43 24.06
C LYS A 501 56.36 3.25 25.30
N LEU A 502 55.49 3.31 26.31
CA LEU A 502 55.76 3.97 27.59
C LEU A 502 56.90 3.31 28.36
N GLU A 503 56.98 1.98 28.36
CA GLU A 503 58.07 1.22 29.00
C GLU A 503 59.40 1.44 28.29
N LYS A 504 59.39 1.45 26.95
CA LYS A 504 60.57 1.78 26.15
C LYS A 504 61.04 3.22 26.41
N LEU A 505 60.10 4.18 26.43
CA LEU A 505 60.39 5.58 26.73
C LEU A 505 60.99 5.75 28.14
N ARG A 506 60.49 5.00 29.13
CA ARG A 506 61.02 4.99 30.50
C ARG A 506 62.47 4.49 30.57
N LEU A 507 62.85 3.52 29.73
CA LEU A 507 64.21 2.96 29.69
C LEU A 507 65.19 3.82 28.89
N GLU A 508 64.74 4.45 27.80
CA GLU A 508 65.59 5.27 26.92
C GLU A 508 65.75 6.72 27.41
N ASP A 509 64.69 7.34 27.94
CA ASP A 509 64.70 8.73 28.42
C ASP A 509 63.74 8.95 29.62
N PRO A 510 64.26 8.84 30.86
CA PRO A 510 63.49 9.02 32.07
C PRO A 510 62.89 10.43 32.23
N GLU A 511 63.52 11.47 31.67
CA GLU A 511 63.04 12.85 31.77
C GLU A 511 61.87 13.11 30.80
N ALA A 512 61.94 12.56 29.59
CA ALA A 512 60.82 12.61 28.65
C ALA A 512 59.59 11.85 29.17
N TYR A 513 59.80 10.71 29.84
CA TYR A 513 58.73 9.96 30.49
C TYR A 513 58.02 10.77 31.59
N ALA A 514 58.78 11.46 32.45
CA ALA A 514 58.22 12.30 33.51
C ALA A 514 57.38 13.47 32.93
N LYS A 515 57.82 14.09 31.84
CA LYS A 515 57.07 15.14 31.12
C LYS A 515 55.76 14.61 30.52
N HIS A 516 55.79 13.41 29.92
CA HIS A 516 54.60 12.77 29.36
C HIS A 516 53.53 12.50 30.44
N MET A 517 53.93 11.96 31.59
CA MET A 517 53.02 11.68 32.71
C MET A 517 52.39 12.96 33.29
N LEU A 518 53.15 14.06 33.38
CA LEU A 518 52.64 15.35 33.82
C LEU A 518 51.61 15.93 32.83
N ALA A 519 51.91 15.86 31.53
CA ALA A 519 51.00 16.32 30.48
C ALA A 519 49.68 15.54 30.48
N GLU A 520 49.74 14.21 30.70
CA GLU A 520 48.55 13.36 30.80
C GLU A 520 47.68 13.70 32.02
N GLN A 521 48.29 14.01 33.17
CA GLN A 521 47.57 14.47 34.35
C GLN A 521 46.87 15.82 34.12
N GLU A 522 47.54 16.77 33.46
CA GLU A 522 46.96 18.05 33.10
C GLU A 522 45.78 17.89 32.12
N GLN A 523 45.91 17.00 31.13
CA GLN A 523 44.85 16.71 30.17
C GLN A 523 43.63 16.08 30.86
N LYS A 524 43.83 15.11 31.76
CA LYS A 524 42.75 14.52 32.59
C LYS A 524 42.02 15.58 33.43
N LEU A 525 42.74 16.57 33.95
CA LEU A 525 42.15 17.69 34.69
C LEU A 525 41.35 18.63 33.79
N ARG A 526 41.85 18.94 32.58
CA ARG A 526 41.13 19.75 31.58
C ARG A 526 39.85 19.08 31.10
N GLU A 527 39.89 17.79 30.78
CA GLU A 527 38.71 17.03 30.35
C GLU A 527 37.63 16.96 31.44
N LYS A 528 38.04 16.78 32.71
CA LYS A 528 37.10 16.83 33.84
C LYS A 528 36.43 18.19 33.95
N ARG A 529 37.17 19.29 33.76
CA ARG A 529 36.61 20.66 33.77
C ARG A 529 35.64 20.87 32.60
N ALA A 530 36.03 20.46 31.40
CA ALA A 530 35.19 20.57 30.20
C ALA A 530 33.87 19.79 30.32
N LYS A 531 33.91 18.55 30.85
CA LYS A 531 32.70 17.74 31.09
C LYS A 531 31.74 18.41 32.07
N VAL A 532 32.27 19.06 33.12
CA VAL A 532 31.45 19.79 34.10
C VAL A 532 30.80 21.02 33.48
N GLU A 533 31.53 21.74 32.61
CA GLU A 533 31.04 22.91 31.90
C GLU A 533 29.95 22.57 30.88
N ALA A 534 30.18 21.57 30.02
CA ALA A 534 29.18 21.09 29.06
C ALA A 534 27.89 20.62 29.75
N ALA A 535 28.01 19.90 30.88
CA ALA A 535 26.84 19.49 31.66
C ALA A 535 26.09 20.66 32.30
N ARG A 536 26.76 21.80 32.54
CA ARG A 536 26.13 23.03 33.05
C ARG A 536 25.39 23.77 31.94
N GLU A 537 25.96 23.83 30.74
CA GLU A 537 25.35 24.47 29.58
C GLU A 537 24.09 23.74 29.10
N GLN A 538 24.14 22.41 29.02
CA GLN A 538 22.96 21.60 28.66
C GLN A 538 21.77 21.86 29.60
N ARG A 539 22.03 21.99 30.91
CA ARG A 539 20.98 22.31 31.90
C ARG A 539 20.39 23.70 31.72
N LYS A 540 21.20 24.69 31.34
CA LYS A 540 20.70 26.05 31.06
C LYS A 540 19.82 26.05 29.81
N ALA A 541 20.26 25.37 28.75
CA ALA A 541 19.50 25.25 27.50
C ALA A 541 18.15 24.55 27.73
N GLU A 542 18.14 23.47 28.52
CA GLU A 542 16.90 22.77 28.85
C GLU A 542 15.93 23.65 29.65
N LYS A 543 16.40 24.42 30.64
CA LYS A 543 15.56 25.37 31.39
C LYS A 543 14.97 26.48 30.51
N MET A 544 15.74 26.97 29.54
CA MET A 544 15.23 27.96 28.57
C MET A 544 14.08 27.40 27.72
N ARG A 545 14.18 26.13 27.28
CA ARG A 545 13.12 25.49 26.49
C ARG A 545 11.79 25.39 27.24
N ASP A 546 11.80 25.20 28.55
CA ASP A 546 10.53 25.15 29.30
C ASP A 546 9.92 26.53 29.48
N ILE A 547 10.74 27.56 29.68
CA ILE A 547 10.26 28.95 29.74
C ILE A 547 9.56 29.31 28.42
N ASP A 548 10.15 28.93 27.29
CA ASP A 548 9.55 29.15 25.97
C ASP A 548 8.23 28.39 25.80
N GLU A 549 8.18 27.13 26.26
CA GLU A 549 6.97 26.29 26.21
C GLU A 549 5.86 26.82 27.15
N GLU A 550 6.21 27.38 28.31
CA GLU A 550 5.26 28.07 29.22
C GLU A 550 4.65 29.30 28.57
N LEU A 551 5.48 30.12 27.92
CA LEU A 551 5.01 31.28 27.16
C LEU A 551 4.10 30.87 26.01
N ALA A 552 4.40 29.75 25.33
CA ALA A 552 3.56 29.22 24.27
C ALA A 552 2.19 28.74 24.79
N ILE A 553 2.16 28.02 25.92
CA ILE A 553 0.91 27.60 26.56
C ILE A 553 0.08 28.81 27.01
N ALA A 554 0.72 29.83 27.60
CA ALA A 554 0.03 31.05 28.02
C ALA A 554 -0.57 31.83 26.84
N LYS A 555 0.13 31.86 25.69
CA LYS A 555 -0.40 32.46 24.45
C LYS A 555 -1.60 31.69 23.91
N GLU A 556 -1.56 30.36 23.90
CA GLU A 556 -2.69 29.53 23.45
C GLU A 556 -3.89 29.60 24.41
N GLN A 557 -3.66 29.69 25.72
CA GLN A 557 -4.73 29.90 26.70
C GLN A 557 -5.47 31.21 26.44
N ARG A 558 -4.76 32.31 26.16
CA ARG A 558 -5.38 33.59 25.80
C ARG A 558 -6.20 33.50 24.52
N LYS A 559 -5.81 32.67 23.55
CA LYS A 559 -6.59 32.44 22.32
C LYS A 559 -7.86 31.63 22.61
N LEU A 560 -7.76 30.61 23.47
CA LEU A 560 -8.91 29.85 23.95
C LEU A 560 -9.92 30.71 24.71
N ASP A 561 -9.44 31.61 25.57
CA ASP A 561 -10.32 32.51 26.34
C ASP A 561 -11.05 33.51 25.43
N LYS A 562 -10.42 33.96 24.33
CA LYS A 562 -11.07 34.77 23.29
C LYS A 562 -12.14 33.99 22.53
N LEU A 563 -11.83 32.75 22.12
CA LEU A 563 -12.81 31.87 21.46
C LEU A 563 -14.01 31.55 22.36
N ALA A 564 -13.80 31.43 23.68
CA ALA A 564 -14.89 31.25 24.64
C ALA A 564 -15.83 32.47 24.72
N ALA A 565 -15.28 33.68 24.57
CA ALA A 565 -16.04 34.93 24.63
C ALA A 565 -16.84 35.21 23.34
N GLU A 566 -16.37 34.74 22.19
CA GLU A 566 -16.93 35.05 20.87
C GLU A 566 -18.13 34.15 20.45
N TYR A 567 -18.60 33.22 21.31
CA TYR A 567 -19.70 32.27 21.00
C TYR A 567 -19.53 31.55 19.64
N SER A 568 -18.28 31.32 19.23
CA SER A 568 -17.91 30.55 18.05
C SER A 568 -17.77 29.06 18.39
N ASP A 569 -17.94 28.22 17.36
CA ASP A 569 -17.95 26.75 17.33
C ASP A 569 -17.55 26.02 18.63
N LYS A 570 -18.56 25.47 19.30
CA LYS A 570 -18.43 24.72 20.57
C LYS A 570 -17.54 23.49 20.44
N HIS A 571 -17.48 22.89 19.25
CA HIS A 571 -16.66 21.71 18.98
C HIS A 571 -15.17 22.07 18.87
N GLU A 572 -14.87 23.18 18.19
CA GLU A 572 -13.51 23.70 18.08
C GLU A 572 -12.95 24.14 19.44
N TYR A 573 -13.77 24.79 20.27
CA TYR A 573 -13.41 25.15 21.64
C TYR A 573 -13.04 23.93 22.50
N GLN A 574 -13.87 22.87 22.46
CA GLN A 574 -13.63 21.64 23.22
C GLN A 574 -12.33 20.96 22.77
N HIS A 575 -12.12 20.81 21.47
CA HIS A 575 -10.92 20.20 20.90
C HIS A 575 -9.63 20.96 21.26
N ARG A 576 -9.62 22.29 21.11
CA ARG A 576 -8.46 23.12 21.47
C ARG A 576 -8.18 23.11 22.98
N ARG A 577 -9.21 23.02 23.83
CA ARG A 577 -9.08 22.91 25.30
C ARG A 577 -8.42 21.60 25.72
N GLU A 578 -8.81 20.48 25.10
CA GLU A 578 -8.22 19.17 25.38
C GLU A 578 -6.75 19.10 24.96
N LEU A 579 -6.42 19.62 23.77
CA LEU A 579 -5.03 19.71 23.30
C LEU A 579 -4.15 20.55 24.22
N LEU A 580 -4.64 21.70 24.70
CA LEU A 580 -3.90 22.54 25.63
C LEU A 580 -3.69 21.84 26.99
N ALA A 581 -4.71 21.12 27.48
CA ALA A 581 -4.61 20.36 28.72
C ALA A 581 -3.55 19.25 28.64
N VAL A 582 -3.48 18.52 27.52
CA VAL A 582 -2.44 17.49 27.28
C VAL A 582 -1.05 18.13 27.24
N ARG A 583 -0.90 19.27 26.56
CA ARG A 583 0.38 19.99 26.44
C ARG A 583 0.87 20.50 27.80
N ALA A 584 -0.02 21.08 28.60
CA ALA A 584 0.28 21.54 29.96
C ALA A 584 0.68 20.38 30.89
N ARG A 585 0.01 19.23 30.80
CA ARG A 585 0.35 18.04 31.58
C ARG A 585 1.75 17.51 31.24
N LYS A 586 2.09 17.41 29.96
CA LYS A 586 3.43 16.97 29.52
C LYS A 586 4.55 17.92 30.00
N LEU A 587 4.29 19.22 30.05
CA LEU A 587 5.25 20.19 30.60
C LEU A 587 5.44 20.00 32.12
N GLN A 588 4.36 19.83 32.87
CA GLN A 588 4.44 19.59 34.32
C GLN A 588 5.15 18.27 34.65
N GLU A 589 4.89 17.19 33.91
CA GLU A 589 5.58 15.90 34.08
C GLU A 589 7.09 16.03 33.85
N ARG A 590 7.52 16.77 32.82
CA ARG A 590 8.94 17.08 32.58
C ARG A 590 9.58 17.89 33.72
N LYS A 591 8.88 18.89 34.27
CA LYS A 591 9.36 19.64 35.44
C LYS A 591 9.55 18.74 36.66
N ARG A 592 8.55 17.91 36.98
CA ARG A 592 8.61 16.97 38.10
C ARG A 592 9.75 15.96 37.97
N HIS A 593 9.97 15.43 36.77
CA HIS A 593 11.08 14.49 36.53
C HIS A 593 12.44 15.14 36.82
N ARG A 594 12.62 16.41 36.43
CA ARG A 594 13.87 17.14 36.67
C ARG A 594 14.07 17.51 38.14
N GLU A 595 13.03 17.96 38.83
CA GLU A 595 13.08 18.22 40.27
C GLU A 595 13.46 16.94 41.02
N ALA A 596 12.89 15.79 40.64
CA ALA A 596 13.24 14.49 41.20
C ALA A 596 14.70 14.10 40.90
N GLU A 597 15.21 14.38 39.70
CA GLU A 597 16.60 14.08 39.33
C GLU A 597 17.60 15.00 40.04
N GLU A 598 17.29 16.30 40.18
CA GLU A 598 18.08 17.26 40.95
C GLU A 598 18.11 16.87 42.43
N ALA A 599 16.97 16.48 43.02
CA ALA A 599 16.89 15.98 44.39
C ALA A 599 17.72 14.69 44.58
N ARG A 600 17.63 13.74 43.63
CA ARG A 600 18.43 12.50 43.67
C ARG A 600 19.93 12.78 43.59
N ARG A 601 20.35 13.77 42.79
CA ARG A 601 21.75 14.21 42.68
C ARG A 601 22.23 14.88 43.96
N GLN A 602 21.43 15.73 44.58
CA GLN A 602 21.75 16.36 45.87
C GLN A 602 21.90 15.32 46.97
N ALA A 603 20.96 14.37 47.07
CA ALA A 603 21.04 13.26 48.01
C ALA A 603 22.29 12.40 47.80
N LYS A 604 22.69 12.15 46.54
CA LYS A 604 23.94 11.43 46.24
C LYS A 604 25.18 12.21 46.69
N LYS A 605 25.23 13.52 46.42
CA LYS A 605 26.34 14.39 46.87
C LYS A 605 26.44 14.44 48.39
N GLU A 606 25.32 14.54 49.10
CA GLU A 606 25.30 14.51 50.56
C GLU A 606 25.74 13.18 51.13
N LYS A 607 25.32 12.05 50.52
CA LYS A 607 25.80 10.72 50.90
C LYS A 607 27.31 10.59 50.72
N THR A 608 27.86 11.05 49.59
CA THR A 608 29.31 11.04 49.35
C THR A 608 30.06 11.96 50.32
N LYS A 609 29.51 13.14 50.64
CA LYS A 609 30.12 14.06 51.61
C LYS A 609 30.11 13.47 53.04
N LYS A 610 29.03 12.81 53.45
CA LYS A 610 28.93 12.10 54.73
C LYS A 610 29.87 10.90 54.80
N ALA A 611 30.00 10.13 53.72
CA ALA A 611 30.94 9.01 53.64
C ALA A 611 32.41 9.47 53.75
N ASN A 612 32.78 10.56 53.07
CA ASN A 612 34.12 11.12 53.17
C ASN A 612 34.42 11.73 54.54
N ALA A 613 33.43 12.35 55.19
CA ALA A 613 33.58 12.88 56.55
C ALA A 613 33.71 11.77 57.61
N ALA A 614 33.02 10.64 57.42
CA ALA A 614 33.14 9.48 58.31
C ALA A 614 34.51 8.77 58.16
N HIS A 615 35.11 8.77 56.97
CA HIS A 615 36.46 8.26 56.76
C HIS A 615 37.54 9.15 57.43
N GLN A 616 37.35 10.48 57.45
CA GLN A 616 38.29 11.41 58.10
C GLN A 616 38.20 11.45 59.64
N GLN A 617 37.23 10.77 60.25
CA GLN A 617 37.11 10.63 61.71
C GLN A 617 37.55 9.23 62.21
N SER A 618 37.98 8.35 61.29
CA SER A 618 38.44 6.98 61.58
C SER A 618 39.96 6.80 61.42
N ASP A 619 40.67 7.87 61.07
CA ASP A 619 42.13 8.02 61.14
C ASP A 619 42.45 9.05 62.24
#